data_AF-D8K9X1-F1
#
_entry.id   AF-D8K9X1-F1
#
_cell.length_a   1.000
_cell.length_b   1.000
_cell.length_c   1.000
_cell.angle_alpha   90.00
_cell.angle_beta   90.00
_cell.angle_gamma   90.00
#
_symmetry.space_group_name_H-M   'P 1'
#
loop_
_entity.id
_entity.type
_entity.pdbx_description
1 polymer ?
#
loop_
_entity_poly.entity_id
_entity_poly.type
_entity_poly.pdbx_seq_one_letter_code
_entity_poly.pdbx_strand_id
1 'polypeptide(L)'
;MANTSLSLGEHWETFIKNKMASGRYGSASEVVRDALRLLEARESKLEALRAHLGQGAAQAQRGEFVENYSIEAVIAELDRER
;
A
#
# COMPACT_ATOMS: atom_id res chain seq x y z
N MET A 1 -3.28 -22.80 -9.98
CA MET A 1 -2.79 -22.33 -8.67
C MET A 1 -1.49 -23.06 -8.38
N ALA A 2 -0.44 -22.36 -7.95
CA ALA A 2 0.75 -23.01 -7.41
C ALA A 2 0.44 -23.48 -5.98
N ASN A 3 0.86 -24.70 -5.63
CA ASN A 3 0.73 -25.22 -4.27
C ASN A 3 2.09 -25.12 -3.58
N THR A 4 2.12 -24.54 -2.38
CA THR A 4 3.34 -24.31 -1.62
C THR A 4 3.14 -24.81 -0.21
N SER A 5 4.01 -25.73 0.23
CA SER A 5 4.06 -26.18 1.62
C SER A 5 4.92 -25.21 2.42
N LEU A 6 4.38 -24.67 3.51
CA LEU A 6 5.09 -23.77 4.43
C LEU A 6 5.02 -24.31 5.85
N SER A 7 6.17 -24.32 6.53
CA SER A 7 6.24 -24.52 7.98
C SER A 7 6.19 -23.16 8.66
N LEU A 8 5.25 -22.99 9.59
CA LEU A 8 5.06 -21.75 10.34
C LEU A 8 5.40 -21.99 11.81
N GLY A 9 5.80 -20.93 12.52
CA GLY A 9 5.97 -20.99 13.96
C GLY A 9 4.61 -21.05 14.69
N GLU A 10 4.63 -21.56 15.92
CA GLU A 10 3.43 -21.77 16.78
C GLU A 10 2.51 -20.55 16.87
N HIS A 11 3.10 -19.35 16.96
CA HIS A 11 2.35 -18.08 16.96
C HIS A 11 1.43 -17.95 15.74
N TRP A 12 1.97 -18.20 14.55
CA TRP A 12 1.25 -18.04 13.29
C TRP A 12 0.22 -19.15 13.07
N GLU A 13 0.54 -20.37 13.49
CA GLU A 13 -0.45 -21.46 13.49
C GLU A 13 -1.66 -21.12 14.36
N THR A 14 -1.41 -20.63 15.57
CA THR A 14 -2.47 -20.22 16.51
C THR A 14 -3.28 -19.06 15.95
N PHE A 15 -2.61 -18.06 15.39
CA PHE A 15 -3.27 -16.94 14.72
C PHE A 15 -4.20 -17.41 13.59
N ILE A 16 -3.71 -18.26 12.69
CA ILE A 16 -4.50 -18.78 11.55
C ILE A 16 -5.69 -19.61 12.06
N LYS A 17 -5.48 -20.49 13.04
CA LYS A 17 -6.55 -21.27 13.68
C LYS A 17 -7.64 -20.36 14.25
N ASN A 18 -7.28 -19.30 14.96
CA ASN A 18 -8.23 -18.34 15.53
C ASN A 18 -8.99 -17.57 14.43
N LYS A 19 -8.32 -17.19 13.34
CA LYS A 19 -8.98 -16.53 12.20
C LYS A 19 -9.98 -17.44 11.50
N MET A 20 -9.67 -18.73 11.33
CA MET A 20 -10.63 -19.70 10.78
C MET A 20 -11.78 -19.96 11.76
N ALA A 21 -11.49 -20.14 13.05
CA ALA A 21 -12.50 -20.37 14.08
C ALA A 21 -13.52 -19.22 14.21
N SER A 22 -13.12 -18.00 13.87
CA SER A 22 -14.03 -16.84 13.81
C SER A 22 -15.07 -16.91 12.67
N GLY A 23 -14.95 -17.87 11.74
CA GLY A 23 -15.81 -18.01 10.57
C GLY A 23 -15.47 -17.06 9.42
N ARG A 24 -14.48 -16.16 9.59
CA ARG A 24 -14.09 -15.18 8.56
C ARG A 24 -13.39 -15.79 7.36
N TYR A 25 -12.73 -16.94 7.52
CA TYR A 25 -11.97 -17.61 6.48
C TYR A 25 -12.28 -19.11 6.49
N GLY A 26 -12.43 -19.71 5.31
CA GLY A 26 -12.71 -21.14 5.14
C GLY A 26 -11.45 -22.02 5.09
N SER A 27 -10.26 -21.43 4.94
CA SER A 27 -9.00 -22.18 4.95
C SER A 27 -7.79 -21.33 5.37
N ALA A 28 -6.72 -21.99 5.78
CA ALA A 28 -5.43 -21.35 6.04
C ALA A 28 -4.88 -20.63 4.79
N SER A 29 -5.08 -21.23 3.60
CA SER A 29 -4.66 -20.63 2.33
C SER A 29 -5.40 -19.34 2.00
N GLU A 30 -6.63 -19.14 2.49
CA GLU A 30 -7.33 -17.85 2.37
C GLU A 30 -6.74 -16.79 3.28
N VAL A 31 -6.46 -17.14 4.54
CA VAL A 31 -5.81 -16.22 5.50
C VAL A 31 -4.46 -15.75 4.95
N VAL A 32 -3.64 -16.68 4.44
CA VAL A 32 -2.32 -16.36 3.89
C VAL A 32 -2.44 -15.48 2.64
N ARG A 33 -3.37 -15.77 1.72
CA ARG A 33 -3.58 -14.94 0.53
C ARG A 33 -4.02 -13.52 0.88
N ASP A 34 -4.88 -13.36 1.88
CA ASP A 34 -5.34 -12.05 2.33
C ASP A 34 -4.19 -11.25 2.98
N ALA A 35 -3.37 -11.91 3.80
CA ALA A 35 -2.18 -11.33 4.38
C ALA A 35 -1.16 -10.89 3.30
N LEU A 36 -0.93 -11.71 2.28
CA LEU A 36 -0.03 -11.38 1.16
C LEU A 36 -0.55 -10.20 0.34
N ARG A 37 -1.86 -10.14 0.08
CA ARG A 37 -2.48 -8.99 -0.62
C ARG A 37 -2.29 -7.69 0.17
N LEU A 38 -2.43 -7.75 1.49
CA LEU A 38 -2.19 -6.59 2.35
C LEU A 38 -0.72 -6.15 2.32
N LEU A 39 0.21 -7.12 2.32
CA LEU A 39 1.64 -6.85 2.21
C LEU A 39 1.97 -6.18 0.87
N GLU A 40 1.52 -6.75 -0.25
CA GLU A 40 1.72 -6.22 -1.59
C GLU A 40 1.18 -4.79 -1.72
N ALA A 41 -0.04 -4.54 -1.22
CA ALA A 41 -0.63 -3.20 -1.25
C ALA A 41 0.16 -2.19 -0.41
N ARG A 42 0.74 -2.61 0.72
CA ARG A 42 1.60 -1.76 1.54
C ARG A 42 2.93 -1.46 0.83
N GLU A 43 3.54 -2.47 0.22
CA GLU A 43 4.80 -2.32 -0.50
C GLU A 43 4.65 -1.39 -1.70
N SER A 44 3.60 -1.58 -2.51
CA SER A 44 3.28 -0.71 -3.64
C SER A 44 3.10 0.77 -3.23
N LYS A 45 2.37 1.03 -2.14
CA LYS A 45 2.22 2.39 -1.59
C LYS A 45 3.56 2.99 -1.14
N LEU A 46 4.40 2.19 -0.49
CA LEU A 46 5.70 2.65 0.00
C LEU A 46 6.67 2.93 -1.15
N GLU A 47 6.64 2.11 -2.20
CA GLU A 47 7.43 2.31 -3.40
C GLU A 47 7.02 3.60 -4.12
N ALA A 48 5.70 3.81 -4.33
CA ALA A 48 5.18 5.04 -4.93
C ALA A 48 5.59 6.28 -4.11
N LEU A 49 5.47 6.22 -2.79
CA LEU A 49 5.90 7.31 -1.91
C LEU A 49 7.40 7.62 -2.07
N ARG A 50 8.25 6.60 -2.06
CA ARG A 50 9.70 6.76 -2.25
C ARG A 50 10.03 7.36 -3.61
N ALA A 51 9.35 6.93 -4.66
CA ALA A 51 9.53 7.46 -6.00
C ALA A 51 9.16 8.96 -6.06
N HIS A 52 7.99 9.35 -5.55
CA HIS A 52 7.56 10.74 -5.54
C HIS A 52 8.44 11.64 -4.68
N LEU A 53 8.89 11.16 -3.51
CA LEU A 53 9.85 11.90 -2.68
C LEU A 53 11.20 12.07 -3.38
N GLY A 54 11.70 11.02 -4.03
CA GLY A 54 12.93 11.09 -4.81
C GLY A 54 12.84 12.09 -5.96
N GLN A 55 11.73 12.09 -6.69
CA GLN A 55 11.45 13.06 -7.74
C GLN A 55 11.43 14.49 -7.18
N GLY A 56 10.65 14.75 -6.13
CA GLY A 56 10.55 16.07 -5.52
C GLY A 56 11.88 16.58 -4.96
N ALA A 57 12.67 15.71 -4.31
CA ALA A 57 14.00 16.06 -3.83
C ALA A 57 14.94 16.45 -4.98
N ALA A 58 14.90 15.72 -6.11
CA ALA A 58 15.71 16.04 -7.28
C ALA A 58 15.28 17.36 -7.94
N GLN A 59 13.97 17.65 -8.01
CA GLN A 59 13.43 18.93 -8.49
C GLN A 59 13.91 20.09 -7.59
N ALA A 60 13.78 19.94 -6.27
CA ALA A 60 14.20 20.95 -5.30
C ALA A 60 15.71 21.26 -5.40
N GLN A 61 16.55 20.24 -5.60
CA GLN A 61 18.00 20.43 -5.83
C GLN A 61 18.31 21.24 -7.09
N ARG A 62 17.45 21.17 -8.11
CA ARG A 62 17.57 21.97 -9.34
C ARG A 62 16.87 23.34 -9.25
N GLY A 63 16.23 23.64 -8.12
CA GLY A 63 15.43 24.86 -7.95
C GLY A 63 14.09 24.83 -8.68
N GLU A 64 13.62 23.67 -9.10
CA GLU A 64 12.34 23.50 -9.79
C GLU A 64 11.19 23.50 -8.77
N PHE A 65 10.67 24.68 -8.48
CA PHE A 65 9.51 24.87 -7.62
C PHE A 65 8.32 25.42 -8.40
N VAL A 66 7.12 25.22 -7.87
CA VAL A 66 5.92 25.90 -8.39
C VAL A 66 6.01 27.38 -8.01
N GLU A 67 6.18 28.24 -9.00
CA GLU A 67 6.12 29.68 -8.81
C GLU A 67 4.68 30.13 -8.50
N ASN A 68 4.54 31.14 -7.64
CA ASN A 68 3.23 31.74 -7.31
C ASN A 68 2.18 30.73 -6.79
N TYR A 69 2.61 29.74 -6.00
CA TYR A 69 1.71 28.75 -5.41
C TYR A 69 0.61 29.41 -4.57
N SER A 70 -0.65 29.18 -4.95
CA SER A 70 -1.85 29.57 -4.20
C SER A 70 -2.84 28.41 -4.21
N ILE A 71 -3.32 28.04 -3.03
CA ILE A 71 -4.33 27.00 -2.88
C ILE A 71 -5.63 27.43 -3.57
N GLU A 72 -5.98 28.72 -3.48
CA GLU A 72 -7.15 29.30 -4.14
C GLU A 72 -7.05 29.19 -5.67
N ALA A 73 -5.87 29.44 -6.25
CA ALA A 73 -5.64 29.33 -7.68
C ALA A 73 -5.81 27.88 -8.17
N VAL A 74 -5.28 26.91 -7.42
CA VAL A 74 -5.40 25.46 -7.72
C VAL A 74 -6.85 24.99 -7.66
N ILE A 75 -7.60 25.40 -6.62
CA ILE A 75 -9.03 25.07 -6.49
C ILE A 75 -9.82 25.66 -7.65
N ALA A 76 -9.58 26.94 -7.97
CA ALA A 76 -10.27 27.61 -9.05
C ALA A 76 -9.98 27.00 -10.43
N GLU A 77 -8.80 26.39 -10.64
CA GLU A 77 -8.47 25.65 -11.86
C GLU A 77 -9.26 24.35 -11.98
N LEU A 78 -9.28 23.54 -10.92
CA LEU A 78 -10.04 22.28 -10.87
C LEU A 78 -11.55 22.48 -11.11
N ASP A 79 -12.11 23.57 -10.60
CA ASP A 79 -13.52 23.91 -10.80
C ASP A 79 -13.84 24.40 -12.22
N ARG A 80 -12.84 24.89 -12.97
CA ARG A 80 -12.98 25.30 -14.38
C ARG A 80 -12.88 24.14 -15.37
N GLU A 81 -12.27 23.02 -14.97
CA GLU A 81 -12.13 21.81 -15.79
C GLU A 81 -13.35 20.86 -15.71
N ARG A 82 -14.40 21.23 -14.95
CA ARG A 82 -15.69 20.54 -14.89
C ARG A 82 -16.72 21.17 -15.81
#